data_AF-A0A183A1W0-F1
#
_entry.id   AF-A0A183A1W0-F1
#
_cell.length_a   1.000
_cell.length_b   1.000
_cell.length_c   1.000
_cell.angle_alpha   90.00
_cell.angle_beta   90.00
_cell.angle_gamma   90.00
#
_symmetry.space_group_name_H-M   'P 1'
#
loop_
_entity.id
_entity.type
_entity.pdbx_description
1 polymer ?
#
loop_
_entity_poly.entity_id
_entity_poly.type
_entity_poly.pdbx_seq_one_letter_code
_entity_poly.pdbx_strand_id
1 'polypeptide(L)'
;MRSIDRVLEMSASGTQKEALLEWLHEKAEANLMENTKYRTGRLPSLPDLVITKHPTDVTDLKLLPPLGKKDHVRTRITFCMWHPKATTKMVRNFGAMNVDLLHSRAAQLAYDDGVTSIEGLWGVIKKSLHMLQGKFAPLKPRRQLTKPIWWRAAIDKAIKRGNRSWRLYKICGSHLGWTRYTALRNAAVGVM
;
A
#
# COMPACT_ATOMS: atom_id res chain seq x y z
N MET A 1 0.07 6.45 -25.67
CA MET A 1 -0.22 7.79 -25.15
C MET A 1 -0.92 7.58 -23.81
N ARG A 2 -0.26 7.94 -22.70
CA ARG A 2 -0.71 7.49 -21.36
C ARG A 2 -1.92 8.32 -20.93
N SER A 3 -2.82 7.70 -20.17
CA SER A 3 -4.08 8.27 -19.64
C SER A 3 -3.92 9.65 -18.98
N ILE A 4 -2.74 9.89 -18.39
CA ILE A 4 -2.42 11.09 -17.63
C ILE A 4 -2.13 12.30 -18.54
N ASP A 5 -1.75 12.07 -19.81
CA ASP A 5 -1.37 13.15 -20.74
C ASP A 5 -2.58 14.03 -21.10
N ARG A 6 -3.82 13.54 -20.98
CA ARG A 6 -5.06 14.33 -21.19
C ARG A 6 -5.49 15.17 -19.98
N VAL A 7 -4.96 14.89 -18.79
CA VAL A 7 -5.26 15.69 -17.58
C VAL A 7 -4.48 17.02 -17.61
N LEU A 8 -3.54 17.18 -18.54
CA LEU A 8 -2.58 18.28 -18.61
C LEU A 8 -3.13 19.63 -19.11
N GLU A 9 -4.32 19.71 -19.70
CA GLU A 9 -4.75 20.92 -20.44
C GLU A 9 -5.74 21.89 -19.74
N MET A 10 -5.91 21.84 -18.41
CA MET A 10 -6.80 22.82 -17.74
C MET A 10 -6.14 23.62 -16.60
N SER A 11 -6.02 24.92 -16.90
CA SER A 11 -5.35 26.06 -16.28
C SER A 11 -5.43 26.26 -14.75
N ALA A 12 -4.25 26.66 -14.22
CA ALA A 12 -3.88 27.53 -13.08
C ALA A 12 -4.60 27.45 -11.71
N SER A 13 -3.96 26.77 -10.75
CA SER A 13 -3.31 27.34 -9.54
C SER A 13 -2.99 26.23 -8.53
N GLY A 14 -1.89 26.38 -7.80
CA GLY A 14 -1.65 25.72 -6.51
C GLY A 14 -0.79 24.46 -6.56
N THR A 15 0.38 24.56 -5.91
CA THR A 15 1.33 23.48 -5.58
C THR A 15 0.69 22.18 -5.06
N GLN A 16 -0.50 22.26 -4.44
CA GLN A 16 -1.26 21.10 -3.97
C GLN A 16 -1.87 20.26 -5.11
N LYS A 17 -2.33 20.90 -6.20
CA LYS A 17 -2.88 20.19 -7.36
C LYS A 17 -1.76 19.45 -8.09
N GLU A 18 -0.61 20.10 -8.26
CA GLU A 18 0.58 19.48 -8.86
C GLU A 18 1.09 18.31 -8.03
N ALA A 19 1.19 18.48 -6.70
CA ALA A 19 1.58 17.39 -5.80
C ALA A 19 0.59 16.21 -5.83
N LEU A 20 -0.72 16.48 -5.91
CA LEU A 20 -1.74 15.43 -6.07
C LEU A 20 -1.58 14.70 -7.41
N LEU A 21 -1.30 15.43 -8.49
CA LEU A 21 -1.11 14.87 -9.82
C LEU A 21 0.17 14.03 -9.92
N GLU A 22 1.29 14.49 -9.35
CA GLU A 22 2.53 13.70 -9.23
C GLU A 22 2.28 12.42 -8.44
N TRP A 23 1.58 12.53 -7.31
CA TRP A 23 1.23 11.36 -6.49
C TRP A 23 0.34 10.36 -7.25
N LEU A 24 -0.67 10.86 -7.98
CA LEU A 24 -1.52 10.03 -8.82
C LEU A 24 -0.69 9.34 -9.92
N HIS A 25 0.23 10.06 -10.56
CA HIS A 25 1.11 9.50 -11.60
C HIS A 25 2.02 8.39 -11.07
N GLU A 26 2.49 8.50 -9.84
CA GLU A 26 3.42 7.53 -9.25
C GLU A 26 2.71 6.32 -8.60
N LYS A 27 1.50 6.50 -8.07
CA LYS A 27 0.89 5.54 -7.12
C LYS A 27 -0.50 5.04 -7.48
N ALA A 28 -1.18 5.62 -8.45
CA ALA A 28 -2.58 5.28 -8.66
C ALA A 28 -3.00 5.24 -10.13
N GLU A 29 -4.01 4.45 -10.42
CA GLU A 29 -4.63 4.38 -11.74
C GLU A 29 -5.95 5.17 -11.70
N ALA A 30 -6.06 6.20 -12.54
CA ALA A 30 -7.28 7.01 -12.69
C ALA A 30 -8.18 6.40 -13.78
N ASN A 31 -9.41 6.04 -13.41
CA ASN A 31 -10.32 5.30 -14.29
C ASN A 31 -11.36 6.19 -15.00
N LEU A 32 -11.42 7.49 -14.70
CA LEU A 32 -12.42 8.40 -15.25
C LEU A 32 -11.82 9.35 -16.28
N MET A 33 -12.35 9.31 -17.51
CA MET A 33 -11.78 10.01 -18.69
C MET A 33 -12.76 10.96 -19.38
N GLU A 34 -13.97 11.08 -18.84
CA GLU A 34 -15.08 11.83 -19.42
C GLU A 34 -15.53 12.91 -18.43
N ASN A 35 -15.91 14.09 -18.93
CA ASN A 35 -16.37 15.20 -18.11
C ASN A 35 -17.52 14.77 -17.19
N THR A 36 -17.44 15.14 -15.91
CA THR A 36 -18.50 14.85 -14.94
C THR A 36 -19.36 16.03 -14.56
N LYS A 37 -18.99 17.23 -15.02
CA LYS A 37 -19.73 18.46 -14.73
C LYS A 37 -20.08 19.21 -15.99
N TYR A 38 -21.36 19.46 -16.17
CA TYR A 38 -21.96 20.19 -17.29
C TYR A 38 -22.86 21.29 -16.73
N ARG A 39 -22.54 22.55 -17.02
CA ARG A 39 -23.31 23.71 -16.57
C ARG A 39 -23.57 24.63 -17.74
N THR A 40 -24.81 25.12 -17.87
CA THR A 40 -25.19 26.07 -18.91
C THR A 40 -24.28 27.31 -18.87
N GLY A 41 -23.72 27.67 -20.03
CA GLY A 41 -22.81 28.81 -20.14
C GLY A 41 -21.40 28.59 -19.60
N ARG A 42 -21.01 27.35 -19.26
CA ARG A 42 -19.63 27.00 -18.90
C ARG A 42 -19.15 25.80 -19.71
N LEU A 43 -17.84 25.74 -19.93
CA LEU A 43 -17.21 24.56 -20.51
C LEU A 43 -17.37 23.36 -19.55
N PRO A 44 -17.67 22.17 -20.08
CA PRO A 44 -17.67 20.94 -19.29
C PRO A 44 -16.32 20.70 -18.60
N SER A 45 -16.32 20.06 -17.44
CA SER A 45 -15.11 19.77 -16.67
C SER A 45 -15.16 18.42 -15.96
N LEU A 46 -14.01 17.93 -15.51
CA LEU A 46 -13.81 16.65 -14.83
C LEU A 46 -13.37 16.83 -13.36
N PRO A 47 -14.25 17.30 -12.46
CA PRO A 47 -13.91 17.44 -11.05
C PRO A 47 -13.96 16.14 -10.26
N ASP A 48 -14.63 15.10 -10.77
CA ASP A 48 -14.81 13.84 -10.04
C ASP A 48 -13.75 12.83 -10.49
N LEU A 49 -13.13 12.11 -9.54
CA LEU A 49 -12.07 11.15 -9.82
C LEU A 49 -12.39 9.78 -9.20
N VAL A 50 -12.09 8.72 -9.95
CA VAL A 50 -12.13 7.34 -9.45
C VAL A 50 -10.72 6.81 -9.44
N ILE A 51 -10.17 6.68 -8.24
CA ILE A 51 -8.78 6.28 -7.99
C ILE A 51 -8.79 4.86 -7.43
N THR A 52 -8.13 3.93 -8.10
CA THR A 52 -7.98 2.56 -7.61
C THR A 52 -6.52 2.13 -7.51
N LYS A 53 -6.28 1.07 -6.74
CA LYS A 53 -4.93 0.55 -6.50
C LYS A 53 -4.48 -0.33 -7.65
N HIS A 54 -5.42 -1.07 -8.25
CA HIS A 54 -5.18 -1.87 -9.44
C HIS A 54 -6.20 -1.52 -10.52
N PRO A 55 -5.82 -1.63 -11.81
CA PRO A 55 -6.71 -1.36 -12.93
C PRO A 55 -7.87 -2.38 -13.00
N THR A 56 -7.71 -3.55 -12.38
CA THR A 56 -8.74 -4.59 -12.30
C THR A 56 -9.73 -4.39 -11.14
N ASP A 57 -9.53 -3.37 -10.29
CA ASP A 57 -10.44 -3.07 -9.19
C ASP A 57 -11.79 -2.55 -9.71
N VAL A 58 -11.81 -1.88 -10.88
CA VAL A 58 -13.03 -1.39 -11.54
C VAL A 58 -13.37 -2.31 -12.70
N THR A 59 -14.52 -2.98 -12.64
CA THR A 59 -15.00 -3.87 -13.71
C THR A 59 -15.97 -3.19 -14.67
N ASP A 60 -16.70 -2.19 -14.19
CA ASP A 60 -17.62 -1.37 -15.00
C ASP A 60 -17.64 0.04 -14.44
N LEU A 61 -17.54 1.03 -15.32
CA LEU A 61 -17.68 2.45 -14.99
C LEU A 61 -18.62 3.08 -16.01
N LYS A 62 -19.71 3.69 -15.54
CA LYS A 62 -20.70 4.36 -16.38
C LYS A 62 -21.07 5.71 -15.84
N LEU A 63 -21.04 6.71 -16.71
CA LEU A 63 -21.66 8.00 -16.46
C LEU A 63 -23.16 7.91 -16.79
N LEU A 64 -23.99 8.30 -15.84
CA LEU A 64 -25.45 8.31 -15.96
C LEU A 64 -25.93 9.77 -15.92
N PRO A 65 -27.11 10.06 -16.51
CA PRO A 65 -27.68 11.40 -16.48
C PRO A 65 -27.73 11.98 -15.05
N PRO A 66 -27.59 13.30 -14.91
CA PRO A 66 -27.69 13.99 -13.63
C PRO A 66 -29.07 13.73 -13.00
N LEU A 67 -29.10 13.70 -11.67
CA LEU A 67 -30.36 13.65 -10.93
C LEU A 67 -30.89 15.07 -10.69
N GLY A 68 -32.04 15.35 -11.27
CA GLY A 68 -32.70 16.65 -11.14
C GLY A 68 -31.88 17.78 -11.78
N LYS A 69 -31.84 18.95 -11.14
CA LYS A 69 -31.16 20.16 -11.64
C LYS A 69 -29.68 20.24 -11.27
N LYS A 70 -29.01 19.11 -11.04
CA LYS A 70 -27.58 19.09 -10.68
C LYS A 70 -26.72 19.18 -11.93
N ASP A 71 -25.69 20.02 -11.87
CA ASP A 71 -24.69 20.16 -12.94
C ASP A 71 -23.70 18.98 -12.99
N HIS A 72 -23.77 18.04 -12.05
CA HIS A 72 -22.91 16.85 -12.01
C HIS A 72 -23.65 15.62 -12.52
N VAL A 73 -23.04 14.90 -13.47
CA VAL A 73 -23.49 13.57 -13.89
C VAL A 73 -23.25 12.57 -12.76
N ARG A 74 -23.98 11.46 -12.77
CA ARG A 74 -23.75 10.41 -11.77
C ARG A 74 -22.76 9.41 -12.30
N THR A 75 -21.85 8.96 -11.44
CA THR A 75 -20.95 7.84 -11.77
C THR A 75 -21.45 6.58 -11.10
N ARG A 76 -21.71 5.53 -11.89
CA ARG A 76 -21.94 4.17 -11.39
C ARG A 76 -20.67 3.36 -11.60
N ILE A 77 -20.14 2.83 -10.50
CA ILE A 77 -18.89 2.07 -10.51
C ILE A 77 -19.19 0.68 -9.96
N THR A 78 -18.72 -0.35 -10.66
CA THR A 78 -18.74 -1.73 -10.18
C THR A 78 -17.32 -2.12 -9.81
N PHE A 79 -17.14 -2.54 -8.55
CA PHE A 79 -15.84 -2.94 -8.03
C PHE A 79 -15.69 -4.46 -8.02
N CYS A 80 -14.49 -4.94 -8.33
CA CYS A 80 -14.11 -6.32 -8.06
C CYS A 80 -13.86 -6.50 -6.56
N MET A 81 -14.71 -7.28 -5.88
CA MET A 81 -14.54 -7.56 -4.45
C MET A 81 -13.54 -8.69 -4.16
N TRP A 82 -13.12 -9.41 -5.20
CA TRP A 82 -12.32 -10.63 -5.09
C TRP A 82 -11.07 -10.52 -5.96
N HIS A 83 -9.95 -10.19 -5.32
CA HIS A 83 -8.65 -10.37 -5.93
C HIS A 83 -8.05 -11.69 -5.45
N PRO A 84 -7.40 -12.47 -6.32
CA PRO A 84 -6.59 -13.58 -5.85
C PRO A 84 -5.59 -13.03 -4.82
N LYS A 85 -5.52 -13.68 -3.65
CA LYS A 85 -4.57 -13.28 -2.61
C LYS A 85 -3.19 -13.23 -3.24
N ALA A 86 -2.50 -12.09 -3.12
CA ALA A 86 -1.14 -11.96 -3.60
C ALA A 86 -0.31 -13.15 -3.07
N THR A 87 0.40 -13.83 -3.96
CA THR A 87 1.24 -14.96 -3.58
C THR A 87 2.19 -14.52 -2.47
N THR A 88 2.27 -15.32 -1.41
CA THR A 88 3.10 -14.93 -0.26
C THR A 88 4.54 -14.92 -0.73
N LYS A 89 5.14 -13.72 -0.79
CA LYS A 89 6.52 -13.55 -1.23
C LYS A 89 7.43 -14.41 -0.34
N MET A 90 8.20 -15.32 -0.92
CA MET A 90 9.20 -16.09 -0.18
C MET A 90 10.45 -15.23 0.02
N VAL A 91 11.03 -15.29 1.21
CA VAL A 91 12.28 -14.60 1.58
C VAL A 91 13.25 -15.58 2.22
N ARG A 92 14.56 -15.34 2.08
CA ARG A 92 15.59 -16.16 2.70
C ARG A 92 15.53 -16.03 4.22
N ASN A 93 15.62 -17.16 4.92
CA ASN A 93 15.66 -17.23 6.37
C ASN A 93 17.11 -17.37 6.85
N PHE A 94 17.85 -16.26 6.90
CA PHE A 94 19.25 -16.27 7.32
C PHE A 94 19.45 -16.75 8.78
N GLY A 95 18.45 -16.55 9.65
CA GLY A 95 18.52 -17.03 11.03
C GLY A 95 18.36 -18.55 11.20
N ALA A 96 17.91 -19.27 10.17
CA ALA A 96 17.85 -20.74 10.17
C ALA A 96 18.86 -21.35 9.17
N MET A 97 19.85 -20.55 8.75
CA MET A 97 20.91 -21.02 7.87
C MET A 97 21.86 -21.93 8.66
N ASN A 98 22.27 -23.04 8.05
CA ASN A 98 23.34 -23.86 8.62
C ASN A 98 24.68 -23.18 8.36
N VAL A 99 25.19 -22.49 9.39
CA VAL A 99 26.40 -21.66 9.31
C VAL A 99 27.65 -22.54 9.17
N ASP A 100 27.71 -23.66 9.90
CA ASP A 100 28.88 -24.56 9.88
C ASP A 100 29.10 -25.17 8.49
N LEU A 101 28.02 -25.61 7.84
CA LEU A 101 28.07 -26.17 6.49
C LEU A 101 28.39 -25.08 5.45
N LEU A 102 27.90 -23.85 5.67
CA LEU A 102 28.25 -22.71 4.83
C LEU A 102 29.74 -22.39 4.92
N HIS A 103 30.33 -22.34 6.12
CA HIS A 103 31.77 -22.12 6.30
C HIS A 103 32.59 -23.23 5.66
N SER A 104 32.21 -24.49 5.90
CA SER A 104 32.87 -25.65 5.32
C SER A 104 32.86 -25.59 3.79
N ARG A 105 31.74 -25.17 3.19
CA ARG A 105 31.63 -25.06 1.74
C ARG A 105 32.35 -23.83 1.19
N ALA A 106 32.34 -22.71 1.92
CA ALA A 106 33.06 -21.50 1.54
C ALA A 106 34.58 -21.74 1.50
N ALA A 107 35.12 -22.46 2.48
CA ALA A 107 36.55 -22.83 2.53
C ALA A 107 37.01 -23.69 1.34
N GLN A 108 36.08 -24.38 0.67
CA GLN A 108 36.35 -25.21 -0.51
C GLN A 108 36.22 -24.46 -1.84
N LEU A 109 35.82 -23.18 -1.82
CA LEU A 109 35.69 -22.40 -3.04
C LEU A 109 37.05 -21.80 -3.43
N ALA A 110 37.44 -21.99 -4.69
CA ALA A 110 38.54 -21.24 -5.28
C ALA A 110 38.05 -19.82 -5.59
N TYR A 111 38.64 -18.83 -4.94
CA TYR A 111 38.24 -17.42 -5.09
C TYR A 111 39.07 -16.68 -6.15
N ASP A 112 40.24 -17.17 -6.53
CA ASP A 112 41.22 -16.42 -7.32
C ASP A 112 41.55 -17.00 -8.71
N ASP A 113 40.95 -18.13 -9.12
CA ASP A 113 41.29 -18.85 -10.35
C ASP A 113 41.27 -17.92 -11.59
N GLY A 114 42.44 -17.37 -11.94
CA GLY A 114 42.65 -16.54 -13.12
C GLY A 114 42.15 -15.09 -13.05
N VAL A 115 41.87 -14.54 -11.86
CA VAL A 115 41.35 -13.17 -11.73
C VAL A 115 42.47 -12.16 -11.51
N THR A 116 42.64 -11.23 -12.45
CA THR A 116 43.74 -10.24 -12.44
C THR A 116 43.38 -8.87 -11.85
N SER A 117 42.08 -8.58 -11.62
CA SER A 117 41.62 -7.30 -11.07
C SER A 117 40.84 -7.45 -9.76
N ILE A 118 40.93 -6.44 -8.90
CA ILE A 118 40.23 -6.38 -7.61
C ILE A 118 38.71 -6.40 -7.81
N GLU A 119 38.19 -5.67 -8.80
CA GLU A 119 36.77 -5.69 -9.15
C GLU A 119 36.32 -7.07 -9.62
N GLY A 120 37.16 -7.77 -10.38
CA GLY A 120 36.91 -9.14 -10.81
C GLY A 120 36.79 -10.08 -9.61
N LEU A 121 37.71 -9.94 -8.66
CA LEU A 121 37.76 -10.79 -7.46
C LEU A 121 36.52 -10.56 -6.59
N TRP A 122 36.13 -9.29 -6.42
CA TRP A 122 34.89 -8.94 -5.72
C TRP A 122 33.66 -9.54 -6.42
N GLY A 123 33.62 -9.53 -7.75
CA GLY A 123 32.58 -10.16 -8.54
C GLY A 123 32.47 -11.67 -8.27
N VAL A 124 33.60 -12.37 -8.19
CA VAL A 124 33.66 -13.80 -7.86
C VAL A 124 33.16 -14.05 -6.44
N ILE A 125 33.67 -13.30 -5.45
CA ILE A 125 33.25 -13.42 -4.05
C ILE A 125 31.73 -13.20 -3.93
N LYS A 126 31.19 -12.16 -4.57
CA LYS A 126 29.75 -11.85 -4.54
C LYS A 126 28.91 -12.97 -5.15
N LYS A 127 29.32 -13.52 -6.29
CA LYS A 127 28.62 -14.66 -6.93
C LYS A 127 28.66 -15.90 -6.03
N SER A 128 29.82 -16.23 -5.48
CA SER A 128 30.00 -17.34 -4.54
C SER A 128 29.10 -17.18 -3.31
N LEU A 129 29.04 -15.99 -2.72
CA LEU A 129 28.15 -15.71 -1.60
C LEU A 129 26.68 -15.88 -1.97
N HIS A 130 26.23 -15.38 -3.12
CA HIS A 130 24.85 -15.58 -3.56
C HIS A 130 24.49 -17.04 -3.78
N MET A 131 25.43 -17.83 -4.32
CA MET A 131 25.27 -19.28 -4.49
C MET A 131 25.15 -20.00 -3.14
N LEU A 132 26.04 -19.69 -2.18
CA LEU A 132 26.01 -20.25 -0.83
C LEU A 132 24.73 -19.87 -0.09
N GLN A 133 24.32 -18.59 -0.14
CA GLN A 133 23.03 -18.13 0.39
C GLN A 133 21.86 -18.88 -0.25
N GLY A 134 21.94 -19.11 -1.57
CA GLY A 134 20.96 -19.86 -2.33
C GLY A 134 20.77 -21.29 -1.84
N LYS A 135 21.87 -21.94 -1.44
CA LYS A 135 21.90 -23.34 -1.02
C LYS A 135 21.59 -23.54 0.46
N PHE A 136 22.09 -22.66 1.33
CA PHE A 136 22.07 -22.88 2.77
C PHE A 136 21.05 -22.04 3.54
N ALA A 137 20.54 -20.94 2.99
CA ALA A 137 19.49 -20.16 3.63
C ALA A 137 18.11 -20.62 3.13
N PRO A 138 17.32 -21.38 3.93
CA PRO A 138 16.02 -21.87 3.50
C PRO A 138 15.07 -20.72 3.19
N LEU A 139 14.13 -20.94 2.27
CA LEU A 139 13.08 -19.97 2.00
C LEU A 139 12.00 -20.08 3.08
N LYS A 140 11.50 -18.93 3.54
CA LYS A 140 10.32 -18.83 4.39
C LYS A 140 9.31 -17.85 3.81
N PRO A 141 8.02 -18.03 4.07
CA PRO A 141 7.02 -17.02 3.75
C PRO A 141 7.39 -15.68 4.40
N ARG A 142 7.38 -14.59 3.63
CA ARG A 142 7.57 -13.25 4.19
C ARG A 142 6.41 -12.97 5.12
N ARG A 143 6.73 -12.66 6.37
CA ARG A 143 5.73 -12.21 7.35
C ARG A 143 5.03 -10.99 6.78
N GLN A 144 3.72 -11.12 6.56
CA GLN A 144 2.90 -9.96 6.25
C GLN A 144 2.73 -9.16 7.54
N LEU A 145 3.08 -7.87 7.48
CA LEU A 145 2.73 -6.95 8.55
C LEU A 145 1.22 -6.73 8.44
N THR A 146 0.48 -7.22 9.42
CA THR A 146 -0.96 -6.93 9.56
C THR A 146 -1.24 -5.50 9.99
N LYS A 147 -0.18 -4.76 10.36
CA LYS A 147 -0.24 -3.41 10.88
C LYS A 147 0.59 -2.47 9.98
N PRO A 148 0.12 -1.24 9.72
CA PRO A 148 0.89 -0.23 9.02
C PRO A 148 2.25 0.06 9.69
N ILE A 149 3.20 0.62 8.95
CA ILE A 149 4.55 0.92 9.45
C ILE A 149 4.50 1.94 10.60
N TRP A 150 3.58 2.90 10.55
CA TRP A 150 3.37 3.89 11.61
C TRP A 150 2.68 3.32 12.86
N TRP A 151 2.25 2.06 12.84
CA TRP A 151 1.47 1.47 13.92
C TRP A 151 2.34 1.12 15.13
N ARG A 152 2.32 2.00 16.14
CA ARG A 152 3.09 1.83 17.38
C ARG A 152 2.35 0.96 18.39
N ALA A 153 3.11 0.37 19.32
CA ALA A 153 2.55 -0.42 20.43
C ALA A 153 1.60 0.41 21.32
N ALA A 154 1.83 1.73 21.43
CA ALA A 154 0.95 2.64 22.16
C ALA A 154 -0.45 2.74 21.54
N ILE A 155 -0.53 2.88 20.22
CA ILE A 155 -1.79 2.90 19.46
C ILE A 155 -2.57 1.59 19.68
N ASP A 156 -1.88 0.45 19.57
CA ASP A 156 -2.49 -0.87 19.81
C ASP A 156 -3.05 -1.01 21.23
N LYS A 157 -2.31 -0.56 22.24
CA LYS A 157 -2.75 -0.57 23.64
C LYS A 157 -3.96 0.33 23.87
N ALA A 158 -3.96 1.54 23.29
CA ALA A 158 -5.06 2.50 23.43
C ALA A 158 -6.36 1.94 22.82
N ILE A 159 -6.30 1.41 21.60
CA ILE A 159 -7.43 0.77 20.93
C ILE A 159 -7.94 -0.43 21.74
N LYS A 160 -7.03 -1.31 22.20
CA LYS A 160 -7.41 -2.50 23.01
C LYS A 160 -8.06 -2.12 24.33
N ARG A 161 -7.67 -1.02 24.97
CA ARG A 161 -8.31 -0.50 26.19
C ARG A 161 -9.71 0.02 25.89
N GLY A 162 -9.86 0.84 24.85
CA GLY A 162 -11.16 1.33 24.39
C GLY A 162 -12.13 0.18 24.08
N ASN A 163 -11.68 -0.82 23.31
CA ASN A 163 -12.48 -2.01 22.95
C ASN A 163 -12.87 -2.88 24.16
N ARG A 164 -12.03 -2.94 25.20
CA ARG A 164 -12.40 -3.61 26.46
C ARG A 164 -13.49 -2.82 27.20
N SER A 165 -13.34 -1.51 27.32
CA SER A 165 -14.34 -0.66 27.97
C SER A 165 -15.68 -0.68 27.24
N TRP A 166 -15.66 -0.69 25.90
CA TRP A 166 -16.87 -0.82 25.08
C TRP A 166 -17.59 -2.15 25.34
N ARG A 167 -16.85 -3.27 25.39
CA ARG A 167 -17.42 -4.58 25.73
C ARG A 167 -18.08 -4.59 27.10
N LEU A 168 -17.42 -4.02 28.11
CA LEU A 168 -18.00 -3.92 29.46
C LEU A 168 -19.26 -3.06 29.49
N TYR A 169 -19.26 -1.91 28.79
CA TYR A 169 -20.46 -1.09 28.65
C TYR A 169 -21.60 -1.86 27.99
N LYS A 170 -21.36 -2.60 26.91
CA LYS A 170 -22.40 -3.41 26.26
C LYS A 170 -23.00 -4.49 27.16
N ILE A 171 -22.25 -4.99 28.13
CA ILE A 171 -22.72 -5.99 29.10
C ILE A 171 -23.51 -5.31 30.22
N CYS A 172 -22.99 -4.24 30.80
CA CYS A 172 -23.54 -3.63 32.00
C CYS A 172 -24.55 -2.50 31.74
N GLY A 173 -24.57 -1.92 30.54
CA GLY A 173 -25.44 -0.80 30.14
C GLY A 173 -25.25 0.49 30.94
N SER A 174 -24.25 0.58 31.81
CA SER A 174 -24.16 1.64 32.82
C SER A 174 -23.64 2.95 32.24
N HIS A 175 -24.18 4.07 32.74
CA HIS A 175 -23.72 5.42 32.38
C HIS A 175 -22.23 5.62 32.68
N LEU A 176 -21.75 5.10 33.83
CA LEU A 176 -20.32 5.13 34.18
C LEU A 176 -19.46 4.36 33.15
N GLY A 177 -19.97 3.23 32.64
CA GLY A 177 -19.34 2.46 31.58
C GLY A 177 -19.21 3.25 30.27
N TRP A 178 -20.25 4.00 29.91
CA TRP A 178 -20.25 4.90 28.76
C TRP A 178 -19.24 6.04 28.89
N THR A 179 -19.20 6.71 30.04
CA THR A 179 -18.26 7.81 30.31
C THR A 179 -16.81 7.32 30.26
N ARG A 180 -16.54 6.16 30.87
CA ARG A 180 -15.21 5.53 30.84
C ARG A 180 -14.79 5.14 29.42
N TYR A 181 -15.69 4.56 28.63
CA TYR A 181 -15.42 4.25 27.22
C TYR A 181 -15.10 5.52 26.42
N THR A 182 -15.91 6.56 26.59
CA THR A 182 -15.77 7.83 25.86
C THR A 182 -14.43 8.50 26.16
N ALA A 183 -14.01 8.54 27.44
CA ALA A 183 -12.71 9.06 27.83
C ALA A 183 -11.55 8.28 27.17
N LEU A 184 -11.62 6.94 27.19
CA LEU A 184 -10.60 6.08 26.58
C LEU A 184 -10.57 6.16 25.05
N ARG A 185 -11.74 6.34 24.41
CA ARG A 185 -11.84 6.55 22.96
C ARG A 185 -11.17 7.86 22.57
N ASN A 186 -11.48 8.96 23.25
CA ASN A 186 -10.90 10.27 22.96
C ASN A 186 -9.38 10.29 23.21
N ALA A 187 -8.92 9.64 24.28
CA ALA A 187 -7.49 9.45 24.53
C ALA A 187 -6.79 8.63 23.44
N ALA A 188 -7.46 7.64 22.83
CA ALA A 188 -6.89 6.87 21.72
C ALA A 188 -6.74 7.70 20.44
N VAL A 189 -7.66 8.63 20.17
CA VAL A 189 -7.55 9.56 19.03
C VAL A 189 -6.34 10.47 19.18
N GLY A 190 -6.01 10.92 20.39
CA GLY A 190 -4.82 11.75 20.63
C GLY A 190 -3.47 11.03 20.49
N VAL A 191 -3.46 9.70 20.34
CA VAL A 191 -2.24 8.88 20.20
C VAL A 191 -2.06 8.39 18.74
N MET A 192 -3.09 8.51 17.90
CA MET A 192 -3.06 8.19 16.47
C MET A 192 -2.42 9.33 15.68
#